data_AF-A0A076HLV4-F1
#
_entry.id   AF-A0A076HLV4-F1
#
_cell.length_a   1.000
_cell.length_b   1.000
_cell.length_c   1.000
_cell.angle_alpha   90.00
_cell.angle_beta   90.00
_cell.angle_gamma   90.00
#
_symmetry.space_group_name_H-M   'P 1'
#
loop_
_entity.id
_entity.type
_entity.pdbx_description
1 polymer ?
#
loop_
_entity_poly.entity_id
_entity_poly.type
_entity_poly.pdbx_seq_one_letter_code
_entity_poly.pdbx_strand_id
1 'polypeptide(L)'
;MNELTFVVAAQVVDARTGPGREIVLLRPGLAPEWRASLPHLLDQRPATAALVEYVVKLYFRQLPLEAELTGATALSAAVRLALARANGEADEGWEYAQVVA
;
A
#
# COMPACT_ATOMS: atom_id res chain seq x y z
N MET A 1 -0.69 28.15 -0.11
CA MET A 1 -0.39 26.70 -0.20
C MET A 1 -1.54 25.97 0.46
N ASN A 2 -2.47 25.40 -0.31
CA ASN A 2 -3.49 24.53 0.26
C ASN A 2 -2.83 23.18 0.52
N GLU A 3 -2.73 22.81 1.80
CA GLU A 3 -2.31 21.50 2.26
C GLU A 3 -3.38 20.48 1.83
N LEU A 4 -3.28 19.99 0.60
CA LEU A 4 -4.08 18.86 0.15
C LEU A 4 -3.55 17.63 0.90
N THR A 5 -4.17 17.31 2.03
CA THR A 5 -3.99 16.01 2.67
C THR A 5 -4.69 14.97 1.79
N PHE A 6 -3.93 14.21 1.02
CA PHE A 6 -4.50 13.15 0.17
C PHE A 6 -4.91 11.96 1.02
N VAL A 7 -6.20 11.67 1.04
CA VAL A 7 -6.71 10.41 1.61
C VAL A 7 -6.47 9.31 0.59
N VAL A 8 -5.54 8.40 0.91
CA VAL A 8 -5.29 7.20 0.13
C VAL A 8 -5.90 6.03 0.86
N ALA A 9 -6.85 5.36 0.22
CA ALA A 9 -7.29 4.03 0.66
C ALA A 9 -6.55 2.97 -0.16
N ALA A 10 -6.21 1.86 0.48
CA ALA A 10 -5.59 0.72 -0.17
C ALA A 10 -6.48 -0.51 0.03
N GLN A 11 -6.57 -1.34 -1.00
CA GLN A 11 -7.25 -2.63 -0.94
C GLN A 11 -6.43 -3.67 -1.69
N VAL A 12 -6.45 -4.90 -1.21
CA VAL A 12 -5.89 -6.05 -1.94
C VAL A 12 -7.05 -6.80 -2.57
N VAL A 13 -6.92 -7.10 -3.85
CA VAL A 13 -7.93 -7.80 -4.65
C VAL A 13 -7.29 -8.96 -5.39
N ASP A 14 -8.10 -9.90 -5.87
CA ASP A 14 -7.60 -10.95 -6.76
C ASP A 14 -7.14 -10.35 -8.10
N ALA A 15 -6.07 -10.92 -8.65
CA ALA A 15 -5.50 -10.45 -9.91
C ALA A 15 -6.49 -10.63 -11.06
N ARG A 16 -6.61 -9.61 -11.93
CA ARG A 16 -7.48 -9.68 -13.13
C ARG A 16 -7.05 -10.76 -14.13
N THR A 17 -5.76 -11.07 -14.17
CA THR A 17 -5.18 -12.03 -15.11
C THR A 17 -4.22 -12.95 -14.38
N GLY A 18 -4.59 -14.23 -14.26
CA GLY A 18 -3.74 -15.27 -13.68
C GLY A 18 -3.84 -15.40 -12.15
N PRO A 19 -3.12 -16.37 -11.55
CA PRO A 19 -3.09 -16.55 -10.12
C PRO A 19 -2.26 -15.44 -9.45
N GLY A 20 -2.82 -14.79 -8.43
CA GLY A 20 -2.11 -13.78 -7.66
C GLY A 20 -3.05 -12.73 -7.07
N ARG A 21 -2.45 -11.78 -6.35
CA ARG A 21 -3.14 -10.64 -5.76
C ARG A 21 -2.61 -9.34 -6.34
N GLU A 22 -3.45 -8.32 -6.37
CA GLU A 22 -3.09 -6.96 -6.74
C GLU A 22 -3.40 -6.05 -5.56
N ILE A 23 -2.57 -5.03 -5.37
CA ILE A 23 -2.93 -3.90 -4.54
C ILE A 23 -3.48 -2.78 -5.41
N VAL A 24 -4.57 -2.19 -4.93
CA VAL A 24 -5.25 -1.08 -5.56
C VAL A 24 -5.20 0.10 -4.60
N LEU A 25 -4.68 1.22 -5.07
CA LEU A 25 -4.68 2.48 -4.35
C LEU A 25 -5.78 3.36 -4.90
N LEU A 26 -6.75 3.64 -4.03
CA LEU A 26 -7.95 4.42 -4.28
C LEU A 26 -7.74 5.85 -3.79
N ARG A 27 -8.14 6.80 -4.63
CA ARG A 27 -8.17 8.23 -4.28
C ARG A 27 -9.55 8.80 -4.56
N PRO A 28 -10.18 9.47 -3.59
CA PRO A 28 -11.43 10.17 -3.83
C PRO A 28 -11.28 11.21 -4.95
N GLY A 29 -12.12 11.11 -5.99
CA GLY A 29 -12.15 12.07 -7.09
C GLY A 29 -11.04 11.94 -8.15
N LEU A 30 -10.17 10.93 -8.04
CA LEU A 30 -9.08 10.69 -9.00
C LEU A 30 -9.20 9.27 -9.59
N ALA A 31 -9.65 9.23 -10.84
CA ALA A 31 -9.65 8.03 -11.68
C ALA A 31 -8.65 8.22 -12.84
N PRO A 32 -7.99 7.16 -13.32
CA PRO A 32 -8.14 5.77 -12.88
C PRO A 32 -7.40 5.45 -11.58
N GLU A 33 -7.87 4.40 -10.88
CA GLU A 33 -7.20 3.85 -9.71
C GLU A 33 -5.82 3.29 -10.10
N TRP A 34 -4.83 3.48 -9.23
CA TRP A 34 -3.54 2.86 -9.43
C TRP A 34 -3.57 1.41 -8.94
N ARG A 35 -3.01 0.49 -9.73
CA ARG A 35 -3.02 -0.95 -9.44
C ARG A 35 -1.64 -1.53 -9.69
N ALA A 36 -1.21 -2.44 -8.84
CA ALA A 36 0.03 -3.20 -9.04
C ALA A 36 -0.12 -4.64 -8.55
N SER A 37 0.42 -5.59 -9.33
CA SER A 37 0.52 -6.98 -8.90
C SER A 37 1.48 -7.13 -7.73
N LEU A 38 1.08 -7.91 -6.73
CA LEU A 38 1.93 -8.26 -5.60
C LEU A 38 2.88 -9.39 -6.02
N PRO A 39 4.22 -9.20 -5.91
CA PRO A 39 5.18 -10.24 -6.29
C PRO A 39 5.00 -11.45 -5.37
N HIS A 40 4.77 -12.63 -5.94
CA HIS A 40 4.50 -13.84 -5.17
C HIS A 40 5.57 -14.15 -4.09
N LEU A 41 6.84 -13.90 -4.40
CA LEU A 41 7.95 -14.11 -3.46
C LEU A 41 7.88 -13.19 -2.22
N LEU A 42 7.28 -12.02 -2.35
CA LEU A 42 7.11 -11.05 -1.27
C LEU A 42 5.73 -11.12 -0.63
N ASP A 43 4.75 -11.66 -1.34
CA ASP A 43 3.35 -11.78 -0.94
C ASP A 43 3.13 -12.90 0.10
N GLN A 44 3.70 -12.71 1.27
CA GLN A 44 3.74 -13.67 2.38
C GLN A 44 2.75 -13.30 3.50
N ARG A 45 2.52 -14.26 4.40
CA ARG A 45 1.76 -14.08 5.64
C ARG A 45 2.68 -14.36 6.84
N PRO A 46 2.84 -13.43 7.81
CA PRO A 46 2.26 -12.08 7.84
C PRO A 46 2.83 -11.14 6.76
N ALA A 47 2.16 -10.02 6.54
CA ALA A 47 2.60 -8.99 5.60
C ALA A 47 3.98 -8.46 6.01
N THR A 48 4.96 -8.57 5.11
CA THR A 48 6.34 -8.19 5.40
C THR A 48 6.58 -6.71 5.15
N ALA A 49 7.49 -6.11 5.92
CA ALA A 49 7.96 -4.74 5.67
C ALA A 49 8.54 -4.58 4.26
N ALA A 50 9.20 -5.63 3.73
CA ALA A 50 9.75 -5.65 2.38
C ALA A 50 8.67 -5.51 1.30
N LEU A 51 7.50 -6.16 1.47
CA LEU A 51 6.39 -6.01 0.55
C LEU A 51 5.80 -4.60 0.58
N VAL A 52 5.62 -4.03 1.78
CA VAL A 52 5.14 -2.66 1.95
C VAL A 52 6.09 -1.67 1.27
N GLU A 53 7.39 -1.79 1.55
CA GLU A 53 8.42 -0.94 0.96
C GLU A 53 8.47 -1.07 -0.56
N TYR A 54 8.38 -2.29 -1.10
CA TYR A 54 8.31 -2.54 -2.53
C TYR A 54 7.14 -1.76 -3.18
N VAL A 55 5.94 -1.87 -2.62
CA VAL A 55 4.75 -1.19 -3.17
C VAL A 55 4.90 0.33 -3.13
N VAL A 56 5.35 0.88 -1.99
CA VAL A 56 5.52 2.33 -1.82
C VAL A 56 6.55 2.87 -2.82
N LYS A 57 7.70 2.20 -2.95
CA LYS A 57 8.74 2.58 -3.92
C LYS A 57 8.25 2.47 -5.36
N LEU A 58 7.48 1.43 -5.67
CA LEU A 58 6.89 1.25 -7.00
C LEU A 58 5.92 2.38 -7.34
N TYR A 59 5.04 2.73 -6.40
CA TYR A 59 4.09 3.83 -6.55
C TYR A 59 4.80 5.16 -6.79
N PHE A 60 5.78 5.51 -5.95
CA PHE A 60 6.54 6.76 -6.11
C PHE A 60 7.36 6.82 -7.39
N ARG A 61 7.91 5.68 -7.83
CA ARG A 61 8.64 5.62 -9.10
C ARG A 61 7.74 5.86 -10.30
N GLN A 62 6.49 5.39 -10.26
CA GLN A 62 5.54 5.52 -11.36
C GLN A 62 4.77 6.84 -11.33
N LEU A 63 4.59 7.42 -10.13
CA LEU A 63 3.78 8.62 -9.89
C LEU A 63 4.57 9.63 -9.02
N PRO A 64 5.70 10.18 -9.51
CA PRO A 64 6.60 11.01 -8.71
C PRO A 64 5.94 12.30 -8.21
N LEU A 65 5.09 12.93 -9.01
CA LEU A 65 4.33 14.12 -8.60
C LEU A 65 3.35 13.79 -7.46
N GLU A 66 2.83 12.57 -7.41
CA GLU A 66 1.92 12.14 -6.34
C GLU A 66 2.67 11.76 -5.07
N ALA A 67 3.94 11.37 -5.19
CA ALA A 67 4.82 11.12 -4.06
C ALA A 67 5.11 12.38 -3.26
N GLU A 68 5.21 13.54 -3.93
CA GLU A 68 5.36 14.84 -3.26
C GLU A 68 4.12 15.23 -2.46
N LEU A 69 2.96 14.77 -2.92
CA LEU A 69 1.65 15.08 -2.35
C LEU A 69 1.22 14.07 -1.27
N THR A 70 1.69 12.84 -1.37
CA THR A 70 1.36 11.74 -0.46
C THR A 70 2.59 11.36 0.35
N GLY A 71 2.58 11.68 1.65
CA GLY A 71 3.69 11.32 2.53
C GLY A 71 3.94 9.81 2.57
N ALA A 72 5.21 9.40 2.47
CA ALA A 72 5.65 8.01 2.49
C ALA A 72 5.08 7.21 3.67
N THR A 73 5.03 7.83 4.86
CA THR A 73 4.49 7.21 6.08
C THR A 73 3.00 6.88 5.95
N ALA A 74 2.19 7.82 5.47
CA ALA A 74 0.75 7.62 5.31
C ALA A 74 0.45 6.52 4.29
N LEU A 75 1.17 6.52 3.16
CA LEU A 75 1.04 5.48 2.16
C LEU A 75 1.49 4.11 2.69
N SER A 76 2.60 4.06 3.42
CA SER A 76 3.10 2.82 4.04
C SER A 76 2.09 2.23 5.01
N ALA A 77 1.47 3.08 5.84
CA ALA A 77 0.43 2.66 6.77
C ALA A 77 -0.81 2.13 6.05
N ALA A 78 -1.29 2.82 5.01
CA ALA A 78 -2.45 2.39 4.22
C ALA A 78 -2.19 1.04 3.53
N VAL A 79 -1.03 0.90 2.87
CA VAL A 79 -0.62 -0.36 2.21
C VAL A 79 -0.53 -1.50 3.20
N ARG A 80 0.13 -1.28 4.35
CA ARG A 80 0.25 -2.29 5.40
C ARG A 80 -1.10 -2.73 5.93
N LEU A 81 -1.98 -1.78 6.25
CA LEU A 81 -3.34 -2.06 6.72
C LEU A 81 -4.12 -2.91 5.70
N ALA A 82 -4.03 -2.59 4.42
CA ALA A 82 -4.69 -3.34 3.37
C ALA A 82 -4.16 -4.78 3.26
N LEU A 83 -2.84 -4.97 3.32
CA LEU A 83 -2.19 -6.28 3.28
C LEU A 83 -2.57 -7.13 4.51
N ALA A 84 -2.50 -6.56 5.71
CA ALA A 84 -2.82 -7.25 6.94
C ALA A 84 -4.29 -7.69 6.98
N ARG A 85 -5.23 -6.82 6.58
CA ARG A 85 -6.65 -7.16 6.43
C ARG A 85 -6.87 -8.28 5.42
N ALA A 86 -6.20 -8.21 4.27
CA ALA A 86 -6.31 -9.25 3.24
C ALA A 86 -5.71 -10.59 3.67
N ASN A 87 -4.80 -10.58 4.64
CA ASN A 87 -4.21 -11.78 5.23
C ASN A 87 -5.01 -12.31 6.44
N GLY A 88 -6.00 -11.57 6.94
CA GLY A 88 -6.73 -11.92 8.16
C GLY A 88 -5.91 -11.76 9.43
N GLU A 89 -4.91 -10.87 9.43
CA GLU A 89 -4.07 -10.60 10.59
C GLU A 89 -4.85 -9.80 11.65
N ALA A 90 -4.70 -10.15 12.92
CA ALA A 90 -5.34 -9.42 14.01
C ALA A 90 -4.71 -8.02 14.16
N ASP A 91 -5.54 -6.99 14.22
CA ASP A 91 -5.12 -5.58 14.36
C ASP A 91 -4.28 -5.35 15.65
N GLU A 92 -4.45 -6.20 16.67
CA GLU A 92 -3.78 -6.12 17.99
C GLU A 92 -2.31 -6.61 17.99
N GLY A 93 -1.85 -7.30 16.93
CA GLY A 93 -0.49 -7.86 16.86
C GLY A 93 0.56 -6.94 16.23
N TRP A 94 0.24 -5.68 15.94
CA TRP A 94 1.07 -4.83 15.09
C TRP A 94 2.06 -3.99 15.90
N GLU A 95 3.11 -4.63 16.42
CA GLU A 95 4.27 -3.92 16.99
C GLU A 95 5.01 -3.13 15.91
N TYR A 96 4.70 -1.84 15.71
CA TYR A 96 5.54 -0.95 14.87
C TYR A 96 5.45 0.53 15.27
N ALA A 97 5.80 0.82 16.52
CA ALA A 97 6.17 2.16 16.96
C ALA A 97 7.67 2.31 17.29
N GLN A 98 8.52 1.28 17.09
CA GLN A 98 9.88 1.28 17.66
C GLN A 98 11.07 1.04 16.70
N VAL A 99 10.89 0.77 15.41
CA VAL A 99 12.03 0.47 14.50
C VAL A 99 12.31 1.58 13.48
N VAL A 100 11.62 2.72 13.55
CA VAL A 100 11.94 3.90 12.74
C VAL A 100 12.04 5.12 13.65
N ALA A 101 13.08 5.13 14.50
CA ALA A 101 13.57 6.28 15.23
C ALA A 101 15.07 6.39 14.98
#